data_AF-A0A940D0S2-F1
#
_entry.id   AF-A0A940D0S2-F1
#
_cell.length_a   1.000
_cell.length_b   1.000
_cell.length_c   1.000
_cell.angle_alpha   90.00
_cell.angle_beta   90.00
_cell.angle_gamma   90.00
#
_symmetry.space_group_name_H-M   'P 1'
#
loop_
_entity.id
_entity.type
_entity.pdbx_description
1 polymer ?
#
loop_
_entity_poly.entity_id
_entity_poly.type
_entity_poly.pdbx_seq_one_letter_code
_entity_poly.pdbx_strand_id
1 'polypeptide(L)'
;MSVVSKLQDFVLGLKPEISRGSGGSVLMDKGKDIKIKLDVELNRKIVDFLRKNFDYDVLSEEESDGEDFTEFESFYWIVDPLDGSLNYSRGIPLYCVSIALWKGMEPVLGVIFDHNRGELFMGGAVEVAELGIKKGACRNGERVHVSDRGDMADGVLASGFPSFRGYTRESLLRFVDRVRMWKKVRLFGSAALSLAWVACGRCDAYVEEDIRIWDVAAGLAIVKAAGGEVNVGVNKKRKNFVTAVATNGKIKVGDVL
;
A
#
# COMPACT_ATOMS: atom_id res chain seq x y z
N MET A 1 10.34 -23.16 6.44
CA MET A 1 9.64 -22.25 5.51
C MET A 1 10.17 -20.85 5.71
N SER A 2 10.48 -20.12 4.63
CA SER A 2 10.93 -18.73 4.71
C SER A 2 9.77 -17.81 5.14
N VAL A 3 10.09 -16.58 5.56
CA VAL A 3 9.07 -15.56 5.84
C VAL A 3 8.13 -15.38 4.64
N VAL A 4 8.71 -15.33 3.44
CA VAL A 4 7.99 -15.18 2.16
C VAL A 4 6.99 -16.33 1.95
N SER A 5 7.42 -17.59 2.09
CA SER A 5 6.52 -18.73 1.83
C SER A 5 5.39 -18.80 2.86
N LYS A 6 5.67 -18.54 4.14
CA LYS A 6 4.65 -18.49 5.19
C LYS A 6 3.60 -17.41 4.92
N LEU A 7 4.02 -16.21 4.51
CA LEU A 7 3.10 -15.12 4.19
C LEU A 7 2.25 -15.43 2.95
N GLN A 8 2.87 -15.98 1.90
CA GLN A 8 2.16 -16.39 0.69
C GLN A 8 1.04 -17.38 1.01
N ASP A 9 1.36 -18.46 1.72
CA ASP A 9 0.39 -19.50 2.07
C ASP A 9 -0.74 -18.94 2.95
N PHE A 10 -0.39 -18.08 3.91
CA PHE A 10 -1.36 -17.46 4.80
C PHE A 10 -2.33 -16.54 4.04
N VAL A 11 -1.81 -15.62 3.23
CA VAL A 11 -2.63 -14.62 2.52
C VAL A 11 -3.51 -15.28 1.46
N LEU A 12 -3.02 -16.29 0.73
CA LEU A 12 -3.83 -17.08 -0.20
C LEU A 12 -4.92 -17.89 0.54
N GLY A 13 -4.67 -18.27 1.79
CA GLY A 13 -5.63 -18.93 2.67
C GLY A 13 -6.69 -17.99 3.24
N LEU A 14 -6.49 -16.67 3.18
CA LEU A 14 -7.50 -15.70 3.60
C LEU A 14 -8.67 -15.76 2.61
N LYS A 15 -9.76 -16.39 3.06
CA LYS A 15 -11.06 -16.26 2.43
C LYS A 15 -11.78 -15.10 3.11
N PRO A 16 -11.78 -13.88 2.55
CA PRO A 16 -12.80 -12.92 2.92
C PRO A 16 -14.12 -13.61 2.60
N GLU A 17 -14.96 -13.81 3.62
CA GLU A 17 -16.30 -14.31 3.38
C GLU A 17 -17.03 -13.22 2.58
N ILE A 18 -16.94 -13.28 1.26
CA ILE A 18 -17.70 -12.42 0.37
C ILE A 18 -19.13 -12.94 0.46
N SER A 19 -19.89 -12.45 1.45
CA SER A 19 -21.34 -12.55 1.37
C SER A 19 -21.78 -11.67 0.20
N ARG A 20 -21.87 -12.29 -0.99
CA ARG A 20 -22.56 -11.71 -2.14
C ARG A 20 -24.01 -11.44 -1.71
N GLY A 21 -24.29 -10.27 -1.14
CA GLY A 21 -25.63 -9.91 -0.68
C GLY A 21 -25.73 -8.93 0.50
N SER A 22 -24.65 -8.62 1.21
CA SER A 22 -24.70 -7.60 2.27
C SER A 22 -23.40 -6.82 2.26
N GLY A 23 -23.45 -5.53 1.90
CA GLY A 23 -22.35 -4.61 2.22
C GLY A 23 -21.95 -4.87 3.67
N GLY A 24 -20.67 -5.17 3.90
CA GLY A 24 -20.19 -5.60 5.22
C GLY A 24 -20.72 -4.63 6.27
N SER A 25 -21.20 -5.16 7.39
CA SER A 25 -21.83 -4.34 8.43
C SER A 25 -20.88 -3.21 8.83
N VAL A 26 -21.21 -1.98 8.43
CA VAL A 26 -20.45 -0.78 8.72
C VAL A 26 -20.50 -0.56 10.23
N LEU A 27 -19.34 -0.55 10.87
CA LEU A 27 -19.20 -0.34 12.31
C LEU A 27 -19.08 1.15 12.64
N MET A 28 -18.42 1.90 11.76
CA MET A 28 -18.29 3.35 11.86
C MET A 28 -18.27 3.97 10.46
N ASP A 29 -18.95 5.09 10.30
CA ASP A 29 -18.91 5.95 9.12
C ASP A 29 -18.87 7.40 9.64
N LYS A 30 -17.68 8.00 9.68
CA LYS A 30 -17.50 9.38 10.13
C LYS A 30 -16.60 10.15 9.18
N GLY A 31 -17.17 11.17 8.54
CA GLY A 31 -16.43 12.04 7.64
C GLY A 31 -15.96 11.27 6.40
N LYS A 32 -14.67 10.91 6.38
CA LYS A 32 -14.03 10.15 5.28
C LYS A 32 -13.53 8.78 5.70
N ASP A 33 -13.74 8.43 6.97
CA ASP A 33 -13.26 7.21 7.58
C ASP A 33 -14.44 6.24 7.74
N ILE A 34 -14.27 5.02 7.22
CA ILE A 34 -15.25 3.96 7.27
C ILE A 34 -14.58 2.71 7.80
N LYS A 35 -15.13 2.17 8.89
CA LYS A 35 -14.67 0.93 9.49
C LYS A 35 -15.73 -0.13 9.31
N ILE A 36 -15.36 -1.28 8.76
CA ILE A 36 -16.28 -2.38 8.49
C ILE A 36 -15.89 -3.55 9.36
N LYS A 37 -16.85 -4.41 9.68
CA LYS A 37 -16.59 -5.60 10.49
C LYS A 37 -15.52 -6.51 9.88
N LEU A 38 -15.42 -6.53 8.55
CA LEU A 38 -14.42 -7.32 7.85
C LEU A 38 -12.99 -6.84 8.16
N ASP A 39 -12.73 -5.54 8.23
CA ASP A 39 -11.42 -4.97 8.58
C ASP A 39 -10.95 -5.52 9.94
N VAL A 40 -11.81 -5.46 10.96
CA VAL A 40 -11.52 -5.97 12.30
C VAL A 40 -11.29 -7.49 12.32
N GLU A 41 -12.06 -8.26 11.55
CA GLU A 41 -11.92 -9.70 11.44
C GLU A 41 -10.61 -10.11 10.73
N LEU A 42 -10.26 -9.40 9.64
CA LEU A 42 -9.01 -9.61 8.91
C LEU A 42 -7.81 -9.19 9.74
N ASN A 43 -7.87 -8.03 10.40
CA ASN A 43 -6.82 -7.53 11.26
C ASN A 43 -6.43 -8.56 12.30
N ARG A 44 -7.40 -9.05 13.08
CA ARG A 44 -7.15 -10.07 14.11
C ARG A 44 -6.47 -11.31 13.52
N LYS A 45 -6.97 -11.84 12.38
CA LYS A 45 -6.38 -13.01 11.73
C LYS A 45 -4.92 -12.75 11.31
N ILE A 46 -4.64 -11.59 10.70
CA ILE A 46 -3.32 -11.22 10.20
C ILE A 46 -2.36 -10.99 11.37
N VAL A 47 -2.74 -10.16 12.34
CA VAL A 47 -1.92 -9.81 13.50
C VAL A 47 -1.62 -11.05 14.35
N ASP A 48 -2.61 -11.91 14.63
CA ASP A 48 -2.40 -13.16 15.36
C ASP A 48 -1.42 -14.09 14.62
N PHE A 49 -1.55 -14.19 13.29
CA PHE A 49 -0.62 -14.96 12.48
C PHE A 49 0.80 -14.40 12.56
N LEU A 50 0.97 -13.08 12.45
CA LEU A 50 2.27 -12.43 12.50
C LEU A 50 2.93 -12.62 13.87
N ARG A 51 2.25 -12.27 14.97
CA ARG A 51 2.74 -12.41 16.34
C ARG A 51 3.07 -13.86 16.71
N LYS A 52 2.34 -14.83 16.17
CA LYS A 52 2.60 -16.26 16.42
C LYS A 52 3.81 -16.80 15.66
N ASN A 53 4.15 -16.23 14.51
CA ASN A 53 5.15 -16.78 13.60
C ASN A 53 6.46 -15.99 13.55
N PHE A 54 6.46 -14.74 13.99
CA PHE A 54 7.56 -13.81 13.90
C PHE A 54 7.65 -12.97 15.18
N ASP A 55 8.88 -12.72 15.64
CA ASP A 55 9.16 -11.97 16.87
C ASP A 55 9.48 -10.51 16.53
N TYR A 56 8.50 -9.82 15.95
CA TYR A 56 8.59 -8.42 15.51
C TYR A 56 7.33 -7.67 15.90
N ASP A 57 7.49 -6.38 16.19
CA ASP A 57 6.36 -5.48 16.47
C ASP A 57 5.40 -5.42 15.28
N VAL A 58 4.13 -5.08 15.55
CA VAL A 58 3.09 -4.99 14.53
C VAL A 58 2.37 -3.66 14.67
N LEU A 59 2.55 -2.80 13.67
CA LEU A 59 1.77 -1.59 13.45
C LEU A 59 0.61 -1.93 12.53
N SER A 60 -0.63 -1.87 13.02
CA SER A 60 -1.82 -2.11 12.18
C SER A 60 -2.78 -0.94 12.22
N GLU A 61 -3.50 -0.72 11.12
CA GLU A 61 -4.56 0.29 11.04
C GLU A 61 -5.54 0.22 12.23
N GLU A 62 -5.86 -0.99 12.67
CA GLU A 62 -6.93 -1.23 13.63
C GLU A 62 -6.49 -1.26 15.10
N GLU A 63 -5.18 -1.35 15.37
CA GLU A 63 -4.64 -1.43 16.74
C GLU A 63 -3.70 -0.28 17.10
N SER A 64 -3.14 0.44 16.12
CA SER A 64 -1.96 1.31 16.33
C SER A 64 -2.16 2.78 15.93
N ASP A 65 -3.39 3.29 16.04
CA ASP A 65 -3.64 4.71 15.79
C ASP A 65 -2.89 5.59 16.82
N GLY A 66 -2.09 6.53 16.32
CA GLY A 66 -1.31 7.46 17.14
C GLY A 66 0.09 6.98 17.55
N GLU A 67 0.47 5.73 17.24
CA GLU A 67 1.87 5.29 17.35
C GLU A 67 2.77 6.06 16.37
N ASP A 68 4.08 6.14 16.61
CA ASP A 68 5.02 6.77 15.70
C ASP A 68 5.90 5.72 15.04
N PHE A 69 5.60 5.38 13.78
CA PHE A 69 6.36 4.37 13.03
C PHE A 69 7.85 4.72 12.84
N THR A 70 8.26 5.97 13.08
CA THR A 70 9.66 6.39 12.96
C THR A 70 10.52 6.02 14.17
N GLU A 71 9.91 5.58 15.28
CA GLU A 71 10.62 5.18 16.51
C GLU A 71 11.12 3.72 16.48
N PHE A 72 10.70 2.93 15.50
CA PHE A 72 11.09 1.51 15.39
C PHE A 72 12.43 1.35 14.67
N GLU A 73 13.49 0.94 15.38
CA GLU A 73 14.81 0.68 14.78
C GLU A 73 14.99 -0.76 14.26
N SER A 74 14.27 -1.71 14.87
CA SER A 74 14.29 -3.14 14.50
C SER A 74 13.34 -3.44 13.34
N PHE A 75 13.24 -4.71 12.94
CA PHE A 75 12.20 -5.12 12.00
C PHE A 75 10.83 -5.03 12.66
N TYR A 76 9.84 -4.53 11.92
CA TYR A 76 8.44 -4.46 12.36
C TYR A 76 7.50 -4.64 11.16
N TRP A 77 6.31 -5.16 11.44
CA TRP A 77 5.25 -5.33 10.47
C TRP A 77 4.39 -4.08 10.38
N ILE A 78 3.98 -3.72 9.17
CA ILE A 78 2.96 -2.70 8.92
C ILE A 78 1.81 -3.37 8.17
N VAL A 79 0.60 -3.26 8.69
CA VAL A 79 -0.59 -3.97 8.19
C VAL A 79 -1.73 -3.01 7.92
N ASP A 80 -2.24 -3.06 6.70
CA ASP A 80 -3.59 -2.62 6.36
C ASP A 80 -4.40 -3.88 6.01
N PRO A 81 -5.38 -4.25 6.87
CA PRO A 81 -6.14 -5.48 6.72
C PRO A 81 -7.10 -5.44 5.52
N LEU A 82 -7.51 -4.27 5.06
CA LEU A 82 -8.45 -4.09 3.95
C LEU A 82 -8.33 -2.67 3.34
N ASP A 83 -7.29 -2.44 2.54
CA ASP A 83 -7.16 -1.19 1.80
C ASP A 83 -8.32 -1.07 0.81
N GLY A 84 -9.04 0.04 0.86
CA GLY A 84 -10.24 0.28 0.07
C GLY A 84 -11.54 -0.18 0.73
N SER A 85 -11.68 -0.08 2.05
CA SER A 85 -12.91 -0.43 2.79
C SER A 85 -14.16 0.25 2.22
N LEU A 86 -14.08 1.52 1.79
CA LEU A 86 -15.21 2.19 1.12
C LEU A 86 -15.61 1.50 -0.18
N ASN A 87 -14.63 1.11 -1.00
CA ASN A 87 -14.87 0.36 -2.23
C ASN A 87 -15.55 -0.98 -1.92
N TYR A 88 -15.06 -1.71 -0.91
CA TYR A 88 -15.68 -2.94 -0.44
C TYR A 88 -17.15 -2.72 -0.02
N SER A 89 -17.44 -1.70 0.80
CA SER A 89 -18.80 -1.40 1.26
C SER A 89 -19.80 -1.11 0.13
N ARG A 90 -19.29 -0.61 -1.01
CA ARG A 90 -20.07 -0.25 -2.19
C ARG A 90 -20.05 -1.31 -3.30
N GLY A 91 -19.37 -2.44 -3.07
CA GLY A 91 -19.23 -3.49 -4.08
C GLY A 91 -18.34 -3.10 -5.27
N ILE A 92 -17.47 -2.10 -5.11
CA ILE A 92 -16.46 -1.73 -6.10
C ILE A 92 -15.26 -2.69 -5.94
N PRO A 93 -14.88 -3.48 -6.95
CA PRO A 93 -13.88 -4.54 -6.81
C PRO A 93 -12.46 -3.98 -6.94
N LEU A 94 -12.09 -3.04 -6.07
CA LEU A 94 -10.78 -2.40 -5.96
C LEU A 94 -10.42 -2.25 -4.48
N TYR A 95 -10.08 -3.37 -3.86
CA TYR A 95 -9.65 -3.47 -2.47
C TYR A 95 -8.72 -4.67 -2.30
N CYS A 96 -7.86 -4.66 -1.27
CA CYS A 96 -6.87 -5.72 -1.05
C CYS A 96 -6.43 -5.83 0.41
N VAL A 97 -5.78 -6.94 0.75
CA VAL A 97 -4.95 -7.05 1.97
C VAL A 97 -3.56 -6.51 1.68
N SER A 98 -2.97 -5.76 2.61
CA SER A 98 -1.62 -5.19 2.49
C SER A 98 -0.78 -5.46 3.75
N ILE A 99 0.37 -6.11 3.58
CA ILE A 99 1.30 -6.46 4.66
C ILE A 99 2.71 -6.09 4.23
N ALA A 100 3.43 -5.35 5.07
CA ALA A 100 4.81 -4.96 4.83
C ALA A 100 5.72 -5.35 6.00
N LEU A 101 6.95 -5.73 5.70
CA LEU A 101 8.05 -5.73 6.67
C LEU A 101 8.90 -4.49 6.45
N TRP A 102 9.19 -3.77 7.52
CA TRP A 102 9.96 -2.54 7.54
C TRP A 102 11.10 -2.63 8.55
N LYS A 103 12.13 -1.79 8.39
CA LYS A 103 13.22 -1.60 9.35
C LYS A 103 13.63 -0.13 9.38
N GLY A 104 13.44 0.55 10.50
CA GLY A 104 13.56 2.01 10.51
C GLY A 104 12.62 2.66 9.49
N MET A 105 13.20 3.47 8.60
CA MET A 105 12.51 4.12 7.48
C MET A 105 12.68 3.36 6.14
N GLU A 106 13.26 2.17 6.16
CA GLU A 106 13.52 1.39 4.94
C GLU A 106 12.45 0.30 4.73
N PRO A 107 11.75 0.30 3.57
CA PRO A 107 10.89 -0.82 3.21
C PRO A 107 11.73 -2.06 2.87
N VAL A 108 11.31 -3.23 3.38
CA VAL A 108 12.06 -4.49 3.25
C VAL A 108 11.32 -5.51 2.38
N LEU A 109 10.08 -5.84 2.74
CA LEU A 109 9.21 -6.79 2.03
C LEU A 109 7.81 -6.21 1.95
N GLY A 110 7.14 -6.39 0.82
CA GLY A 110 5.71 -6.12 0.67
C GLY A 110 4.95 -7.32 0.14
N VAL A 111 3.72 -7.47 0.61
CA VAL A 111 2.74 -8.47 0.17
C VAL A 111 1.40 -7.76 0.01
N ILE A 112 0.83 -7.80 -1.19
CA ILE A 112 -0.50 -7.24 -1.49
C ILE A 112 -1.32 -8.32 -2.18
N PHE A 113 -2.55 -8.56 -1.73
CA PHE A 113 -3.42 -9.53 -2.36
C PHE A 113 -4.78 -8.95 -2.74
N ASP A 114 -5.02 -8.87 -4.04
CA ASP A 114 -6.31 -8.53 -4.63
C ASP A 114 -7.16 -9.80 -4.78
N HIS A 115 -8.07 -10.04 -3.83
CA HIS A 115 -9.01 -11.16 -3.88
C HIS A 115 -9.95 -11.12 -5.09
N ASN A 116 -10.27 -9.94 -5.62
CA ASN A 116 -11.20 -9.80 -6.74
C ASN A 116 -10.60 -10.32 -8.05
N ARG A 117 -9.28 -10.14 -8.22
CA ARG A 117 -8.55 -10.54 -9.43
C ARG A 117 -7.70 -11.80 -9.23
N GLY A 118 -7.58 -12.28 -7.99
CA GLY A 118 -6.66 -13.37 -7.66
C GLY A 118 -5.21 -12.99 -7.95
N GLU A 119 -4.83 -11.74 -7.68
CA GLU A 119 -3.48 -11.23 -7.91
C GLU A 119 -2.75 -11.03 -6.59
N LEU A 120 -1.77 -11.90 -6.33
CA LEU A 120 -0.82 -11.79 -5.22
C LEU A 120 0.46 -11.11 -5.72
N PHE A 121 0.70 -9.90 -5.26
CA PHE A 121 1.94 -9.17 -5.46
C PHE A 121 2.86 -9.36 -4.26
N MET A 122 4.11 -9.70 -4.49
CA MET A 122 5.12 -9.81 -3.44
C MET A 122 6.45 -9.21 -3.93
N GLY A 123 7.22 -8.60 -3.03
CA GLY A 123 8.53 -8.08 -3.43
C GLY A 123 9.45 -7.76 -2.27
N GLY A 124 10.69 -8.23 -2.35
CA GLY A 124 11.78 -7.85 -1.46
C GLY A 124 12.53 -6.64 -2.03
N ALA A 125 12.45 -5.50 -1.34
CA ALA A 125 13.13 -4.27 -1.73
C ALA A 125 14.66 -4.36 -1.50
N VAL A 126 15.05 -5.14 -0.49
CA VAL A 126 16.44 -5.47 -0.15
C VAL A 126 16.57 -6.99 0.04
N GLU A 127 17.80 -7.49 0.03
CA GLU A 127 18.08 -8.89 0.36
C GLU A 127 18.29 -9.04 1.87
N VAL A 128 17.61 -10.00 2.49
CA VAL A 128 17.76 -10.33 3.92
C VAL A 128 17.83 -11.85 4.04
N ALA A 129 19.06 -12.38 4.12
CA ALA A 129 19.34 -13.80 4.01
C ALA A 129 18.69 -14.61 5.14
N GLU A 130 18.74 -14.11 6.37
CA GLU A 130 18.18 -14.73 7.57
C GLU A 130 16.64 -14.84 7.52
N LEU A 131 15.97 -13.97 6.75
CA LEU A 131 14.52 -14.01 6.53
C LEU A 131 14.13 -14.69 5.22
N GLY A 132 15.11 -15.08 4.40
CA GLY A 132 14.91 -15.65 3.07
C GLY A 132 14.27 -14.67 2.08
N ILE A 133 14.47 -13.36 2.28
CA ILE A 133 13.95 -12.30 1.40
C ILE A 133 15.00 -12.04 0.32
N LYS A 134 14.60 -12.14 -0.94
CA LYS A 134 15.44 -11.85 -2.10
C LYS A 134 14.98 -10.57 -2.77
N LYS A 135 15.92 -9.86 -3.42
CA LYS A 135 15.58 -8.67 -4.19
C LYS A 135 14.77 -9.02 -5.44
N GLY A 136 13.67 -8.31 -5.65
CA GLY A 136 12.80 -8.48 -6.82
C GLY A 136 11.33 -8.55 -6.45
N ALA A 137 10.47 -8.27 -7.41
CA ALA A 137 9.02 -8.37 -7.28
C ALA A 137 8.44 -9.45 -8.19
N CYS A 138 7.33 -10.05 -7.76
CA CYS A 138 6.52 -10.96 -8.55
C CYS A 138 5.02 -10.68 -8.37
N ARG A 139 4.24 -11.12 -9.37
CA ARG A 139 2.79 -11.20 -9.33
C ARG A 139 2.42 -12.65 -9.66
N ASN A 140 1.74 -13.34 -8.74
CA ASN A 140 1.40 -14.77 -8.88
C ASN A 140 2.61 -15.66 -9.22
N GLY A 141 3.78 -15.36 -8.64
CA GLY A 141 5.04 -16.08 -8.89
C GLY A 141 5.78 -15.66 -10.16
N GLU A 142 5.16 -14.90 -11.06
CA GLU A 142 5.83 -14.35 -12.25
C GLU A 142 6.54 -13.05 -11.93
N ARG A 143 7.79 -12.90 -12.37
CA ARG A 143 8.56 -11.66 -12.14
C ARG A 143 7.89 -10.46 -12.81
N VAL A 144 7.86 -9.34 -12.09
CA VAL A 144 7.35 -8.06 -12.61
C VAL A 144 8.39 -6.94 -12.46
N HIS A 145 8.24 -5.93 -13.30
CA HIS A 145 9.06 -4.72 -13.32
C HIS A 145 8.17 -3.51 -13.53
N VAL A 146 8.62 -2.35 -13.05
CA VAL A 146 8.04 -1.06 -13.41
C VAL A 146 8.14 -0.82 -14.92
N SER A 147 7.34 0.10 -15.45
CA SER A 147 7.38 0.46 -16.87
C SER A 147 8.69 1.16 -17.26
N ASP A 148 8.94 1.31 -18.56
CA ASP A 148 10.10 2.00 -19.12
C ASP A 148 9.79 3.41 -19.66
N ARG A 149 8.56 3.89 -19.46
CA ARG A 149 8.10 5.22 -19.93
C ARG A 149 8.84 6.36 -19.21
N GLY A 150 9.47 7.24 -19.98
CA GLY A 150 10.24 8.37 -19.45
C GLY A 150 9.52 9.72 -19.43
N ASP A 151 8.36 9.84 -20.09
CA ASP A 151 7.61 11.10 -20.19
C ASP A 151 6.26 11.00 -19.47
N MET A 152 5.99 11.94 -18.57
CA MET A 152 4.71 12.06 -17.87
C MET A 152 3.54 12.26 -18.84
N ALA A 153 3.77 12.99 -19.94
CA ALA A 153 2.74 13.24 -20.96
C ALA A 153 2.27 11.97 -21.67
N ASP A 154 3.03 10.86 -21.54
CA ASP A 154 2.64 9.52 -22.01
C ASP A 154 2.27 8.54 -20.89
N GLY A 155 2.47 8.94 -19.63
CA GLY A 155 2.28 8.10 -18.47
C GLY A 155 0.89 8.16 -17.83
N VAL A 156 0.65 7.23 -16.93
CA VAL A 156 -0.52 7.16 -16.06
C VAL A 156 -0.12 7.40 -14.61
N LEU A 157 -0.69 8.46 -14.02
CA LEU A 157 -0.58 8.73 -12.58
C LEU A 157 -1.71 8.03 -11.83
N ALA A 158 -1.37 7.20 -10.85
CA ALA A 158 -2.29 6.80 -9.80
C ALA A 158 -2.17 7.75 -8.60
N SER A 159 -3.28 8.11 -7.96
CA SER A 159 -3.26 9.05 -6.84
C SER A 159 -4.54 8.93 -5.99
N GLY A 160 -4.59 9.74 -4.93
CA GLY A 160 -5.78 10.01 -4.13
C GLY A 160 -5.93 11.52 -3.92
N PHE A 161 -7.14 11.94 -3.58
CA PHE A 161 -7.35 13.35 -3.19
C PHE A 161 -6.72 13.59 -1.82
N PRO A 162 -6.12 14.78 -1.56
CA PRO A 162 -5.46 15.13 -0.29
C PRO A 162 -6.50 15.33 0.82
N SER A 163 -7.14 14.24 1.21
CA SER A 163 -8.42 14.24 1.89
C SER A 163 -8.29 14.76 3.33
N PHE A 164 -7.11 14.57 3.95
CA PHE A 164 -6.83 14.99 5.32
C PHE A 164 -6.13 16.36 5.45
N ARG A 165 -5.59 16.97 4.39
CA ARG A 165 -5.09 18.36 4.40
C ARG A 165 -6.19 19.42 4.29
N GLY A 166 -7.42 18.97 4.04
CA GLY A 166 -8.51 19.84 3.66
C GLY A 166 -8.46 20.21 2.18
N TYR A 167 -9.64 20.49 1.63
CA TYR A 167 -9.81 20.93 0.26
C TYR A 167 -9.67 22.45 0.15
N THR A 168 -8.56 23.00 0.66
CA THR A 168 -8.29 24.42 0.44
C THR A 168 -8.06 24.67 -1.05
N ARG A 169 -8.30 25.90 -1.50
CA ARG A 169 -8.10 26.27 -2.90
C ARG A 169 -6.66 25.99 -3.34
N GLU A 170 -5.70 26.28 -2.48
CA GLU A 170 -4.27 26.11 -2.72
C GLU A 170 -3.90 24.63 -2.84
N SER A 171 -4.44 23.75 -1.98
CA SER A 171 -4.16 22.31 -2.07
C SER A 171 -4.74 21.70 -3.35
N LEU A 172 -5.94 22.14 -3.75
CA LEU A 172 -6.58 21.71 -4.99
C LEU A 172 -5.84 22.20 -6.23
N LEU A 173 -5.37 23.46 -6.25
CA LEU A 173 -4.60 23.99 -7.38
C LEU A 173 -3.27 23.25 -7.54
N ARG A 174 -2.55 22.96 -6.45
CA ARG A 174 -1.34 22.12 -6.51
C ARG A 174 -1.62 20.74 -7.07
N PHE A 175 -2.73 20.12 -6.67
CA PHE A 175 -3.15 18.84 -7.23
C PHE A 175 -3.43 18.94 -8.73
N VAL A 176 -4.14 19.99 -9.17
CA VAL A 176 -4.41 20.26 -10.60
C VAL A 176 -3.12 20.44 -11.39
N ASP A 177 -2.17 21.21 -10.88
CA ASP A 177 -0.87 21.45 -11.51
C ASP A 177 -0.03 20.16 -11.63
N ARG A 178 -0.19 19.23 -10.69
CA ARG A 178 0.43 17.90 -10.77
C ARG A 178 -0.25 17.05 -11.85
N VAL A 179 -1.57 16.89 -11.79
CA VAL A 179 -2.29 15.94 -12.67
C VAL A 179 -2.31 16.35 -14.14
N ARG A 180 -2.20 17.65 -14.46
CA ARG A 180 -2.22 18.16 -15.84
C ARG A 180 -0.98 17.76 -16.66
N MET A 181 0.10 17.35 -16.01
CA MET A 181 1.33 16.91 -16.67
C MET A 181 1.21 15.49 -17.23
N TRP A 182 0.16 14.76 -16.88
CA TRP A 182 0.00 13.34 -17.17
C TRP A 182 -1.00 13.07 -18.28
N LYS A 183 -0.75 12.03 -19.08
CA LYS A 183 -1.71 11.58 -20.11
C LYS A 183 -3.07 11.24 -19.52
N LYS A 184 -3.03 10.52 -18.40
CA LYS A 184 -4.21 10.07 -17.67
C LYS A 184 -3.92 10.00 -16.18
N VAL A 185 -4.95 10.28 -15.40
CA VAL A 185 -4.94 10.07 -13.95
C VAL A 185 -5.97 9.00 -13.58
N ARG A 186 -5.67 8.25 -12.53
CA ARG A 186 -6.54 7.23 -11.94
C ARG A 186 -6.61 7.46 -10.43
N LEU A 187 -7.83 7.46 -9.92
CA LEU A 187 -8.12 7.49 -8.49
C LEU A 187 -8.86 6.19 -8.17
N PHE A 188 -8.13 5.17 -7.76
CA PHE A 188 -8.69 3.82 -7.58
C PHE A 188 -9.42 3.64 -6.25
N GLY A 189 -9.14 4.49 -5.25
CA GLY A 189 -9.67 4.33 -3.89
C GLY A 189 -9.03 3.17 -3.12
N SER A 190 -7.86 2.72 -3.54
CA SER A 190 -6.98 1.77 -2.85
C SER A 190 -5.54 2.13 -3.19
N ALA A 191 -4.78 2.55 -2.18
CA ALA A 191 -3.40 3.02 -2.34
C ALA A 191 -2.42 1.86 -2.58
N ALA A 192 -2.62 0.74 -1.88
CA ALA A 192 -1.82 -0.46 -2.03
C ALA A 192 -1.96 -1.03 -3.46
N LEU A 193 -3.19 -1.14 -4.00
CA LEU A 193 -3.37 -1.56 -5.39
C LEU A 193 -2.79 -0.58 -6.40
N SER A 194 -2.89 0.72 -6.13
CA SER A 194 -2.27 1.75 -6.97
C SER A 194 -0.76 1.52 -7.10
N LEU A 195 -0.09 1.28 -5.99
CA LEU A 195 1.35 1.00 -5.95
C LEU A 195 1.71 -0.38 -6.55
N ALA A 196 0.91 -1.41 -6.31
CA ALA A 196 1.08 -2.71 -6.95
C ALA A 196 1.01 -2.61 -8.48
N TRP A 197 0.15 -1.73 -9.00
CA TRP A 197 0.01 -1.46 -10.42
C TRP A 197 1.17 -0.63 -11.00
N VAL A 198 1.77 0.26 -10.19
CA VAL A 198 3.07 0.88 -10.55
C VAL A 198 4.15 -0.19 -10.67
N ALA A 199 4.25 -1.09 -9.69
CA ALA A 199 5.28 -2.12 -9.64
C ALA A 199 5.24 -3.13 -10.82
N CYS A 200 4.10 -3.27 -11.49
CA CYS A 200 3.96 -4.09 -12.69
C CYS A 200 3.72 -3.29 -13.98
N GLY A 201 3.97 -1.97 -13.95
CA GLY A 201 3.97 -1.11 -15.13
C GLY A 201 2.59 -0.80 -15.73
N ARG A 202 1.50 -1.07 -14.99
CA ARG A 202 0.13 -0.66 -15.36
C ARG A 202 -0.10 0.83 -15.13
N CYS A 203 0.56 1.37 -14.11
CA CYS A 203 0.71 2.80 -13.86
C CYS A 203 2.20 3.14 -13.85
N ASP A 204 2.52 4.41 -14.06
CA ASP A 204 3.91 4.85 -14.20
C ASP A 204 4.40 5.62 -12.95
N ALA A 205 3.48 6.20 -12.19
CA ALA A 205 3.74 6.76 -10.87
C ALA A 205 2.52 6.69 -9.94
N TYR A 206 2.81 6.83 -8.66
CA TYR A 206 1.88 7.05 -7.57
C TYR A 206 2.32 8.27 -6.74
N VAL A 207 1.36 9.10 -6.35
CA VAL A 207 1.59 10.21 -5.42
C VAL A 207 0.37 10.42 -4.54
N GLU A 208 0.58 10.47 -3.23
CA GLU A 208 -0.45 10.91 -2.30
C GLU A 208 0.16 11.62 -1.09
N GLU A 209 -0.51 12.68 -0.65
CA GLU A 209 -0.10 13.49 0.50
C GLU A 209 -1.00 13.21 1.69
N ASP A 210 -0.39 13.12 2.88
CA ASP A 210 -1.10 12.89 4.15
C ASP A 210 -1.96 11.62 4.12
N ILE A 211 -1.38 10.55 3.58
CA ILE A 211 -1.90 9.18 3.63
C ILE A 211 -1.28 8.42 4.80
N ARG A 212 -1.96 7.39 5.34
CA ARG A 212 -1.39 6.57 6.40
C ARG A 212 -0.27 5.70 5.85
N ILE A 213 0.69 5.37 6.70
CA ILE A 213 1.83 4.53 6.31
C ILE A 213 1.38 3.12 5.91
N TRP A 214 0.37 2.55 6.59
CA TRP A 214 -0.12 1.19 6.31
C TRP A 214 -0.76 1.04 4.92
N ASP A 215 -1.43 2.09 4.42
CA ASP A 215 -2.02 2.13 3.07
C ASP A 215 -0.95 1.97 1.96
N VAL A 216 0.30 2.36 2.23
CA VAL A 216 1.36 2.47 1.20
C VAL A 216 2.58 1.58 1.45
N ALA A 217 2.79 1.14 2.68
CA ALA A 217 4.04 0.47 3.11
C ALA A 217 4.40 -0.74 2.26
N ALA A 218 3.44 -1.62 1.98
CA ALA A 218 3.69 -2.82 1.19
C ALA A 218 3.93 -2.47 -0.28
N GLY A 219 3.13 -1.54 -0.81
CA GLY A 219 3.23 -1.10 -2.19
C GLY A 219 4.58 -0.44 -2.49
N LEU A 220 5.08 0.40 -1.58
CA LEU A 220 6.40 1.03 -1.70
C LEU A 220 7.53 -0.01 -1.73
N ALA A 221 7.45 -1.03 -0.88
CA ALA A 221 8.41 -2.13 -0.88
C ALA A 221 8.40 -2.88 -2.23
N ILE A 222 7.21 -3.17 -2.77
CA ILE A 222 7.06 -3.89 -4.04
C ILE A 222 7.54 -3.03 -5.22
N VAL A 223 7.27 -1.72 -5.25
CA VAL A 223 7.77 -0.82 -6.31
C VAL A 223 9.30 -0.75 -6.28
N LYS A 224 9.91 -0.57 -5.10
CA LYS A 224 11.39 -0.58 -4.96
C LYS A 224 11.98 -1.93 -5.38
N ALA A 225 11.31 -3.03 -5.05
CA ALA A 225 11.70 -4.38 -5.46
C ALA A 225 11.60 -4.60 -6.98
N ALA A 226 10.61 -3.99 -7.64
CA ALA A 226 10.40 -4.05 -9.09
C ALA A 226 11.37 -3.18 -9.90
N GLY A 227 12.22 -2.39 -9.22
CA GLY A 227 13.21 -1.49 -9.84
C GLY A 227 12.77 -0.03 -9.95
N GLY A 228 11.66 0.35 -9.33
CA GLY A 228 11.20 1.74 -9.25
C GLY A 228 11.92 2.56 -8.19
N GLU A 229 11.60 3.86 -8.18
CA GLU A 229 12.08 4.82 -7.19
C GLU A 229 10.95 5.15 -6.21
N VAL A 230 11.26 5.26 -4.92
CA VAL A 230 10.27 5.55 -3.88
C VAL A 230 10.78 6.62 -2.93
N ASN A 231 9.87 7.46 -2.45
CA ASN A 231 10.15 8.48 -1.44
C ASN A 231 9.01 8.58 -0.43
N VAL A 232 9.38 8.70 0.85
CA VAL A 232 8.45 8.74 1.97
C VAL A 232 8.77 9.97 2.82
N GLY A 233 7.94 11.01 2.69
CA GLY A 233 8.05 12.22 3.49
C GLY A 233 7.18 12.15 4.75
N VAL A 234 7.79 12.03 5.92
CA VAL A 234 7.05 11.93 7.20
C VAL A 234 6.34 13.24 7.54
N ASN A 235 5.06 13.16 7.90
CA ASN A 235 4.32 14.29 8.43
C ASN A 235 4.65 14.51 9.91
N LYS A 236 5.45 15.53 10.21
CA LYS A 236 5.89 15.85 11.58
C LYS A 236 4.77 16.19 12.58
N LYS A 237 3.57 16.51 12.09
CA LYS A 237 2.43 16.90 12.94
C LYS A 237 1.46 15.75 13.20
N ARG A 238 1.49 14.72 12.36
CA ARG A 238 0.55 13.59 12.42
C ARG A 238 1.36 12.30 12.32
N LYS A 239 1.51 11.65 13.47
CA LYS A 239 2.19 10.36 13.57
C LYS A 239 1.53 9.34 12.62
N ASN A 240 2.33 8.53 11.94
CA ASN A 240 1.93 7.57 10.90
C ASN A 240 1.35 8.14 9.59
N PHE A 241 1.40 9.46 9.36
CA PHE A 241 1.05 10.04 8.07
C PHE A 241 2.29 10.38 7.26
N VAL A 242 2.21 10.15 5.96
CA VAL A 242 3.30 10.36 5.01
C VAL A 242 2.82 11.05 3.74
N THR A 243 3.76 11.70 3.05
CA THR A 243 3.66 11.92 1.61
C THR A 243 4.40 10.78 0.93
N ALA A 244 3.67 9.94 0.20
CA ALA A 244 4.21 8.79 -0.50
C ALA A 244 4.31 9.10 -1.99
N VAL A 245 5.51 8.89 -2.55
CA VAL A 245 5.76 8.98 -3.99
C VAL A 245 6.43 7.70 -4.44
N ALA A 246 5.97 7.14 -5.54
CA ALA A 246 6.60 6.00 -6.17
C ALA A 246 6.57 6.17 -7.69
N THR A 247 7.67 5.91 -8.37
CA THR A 247 7.76 6.04 -9.83
C THR A 247 8.46 4.84 -10.44
N ASN A 248 8.37 4.72 -11.76
CA ASN A 248 9.14 3.75 -12.52
C ASN A 248 10.66 4.04 -12.60
N GLY A 249 11.15 5.11 -11.95
CA GLY A 249 12.57 5.52 -11.94
C GLY A 249 13.07 6.19 -13.22
N LYS A 250 12.30 6.14 -14.32
CA LYS A 250 12.54 6.95 -15.53
C LYS A 250 11.94 8.35 -15.35
N ILE A 251 10.70 8.42 -14.85
CA ILE A 251 10.09 9.64 -14.31
C ILE A 251 10.65 9.80 -12.89
N LYS A 252 11.28 10.94 -12.56
CA LYS A 252 11.93 11.12 -11.25
C LYS A 252 10.93 11.50 -10.19
N VAL A 253 11.18 11.09 -8.95
CA VAL A 253 10.34 11.48 -7.80
C VAL A 253 10.20 13.01 -7.71
N GLY A 254 11.28 13.75 -7.98
CA GLY A 254 11.27 15.21 -7.98
C GLY A 254 10.40 15.85 -9.05
N ASP A 255 10.08 15.14 -10.14
CA ASP A 255 9.21 15.64 -11.20
C ASP A 255 7.72 15.49 -10.83
N VAL A 256 7.41 14.64 -9.85
CA VAL A 256 6.04 14.32 -9.42
C VAL A 256 5.61 15.08 -8.15
N LEU A 257 6.58 15.48 -7.31
CA LEU A 257 6.35 16.21 -6.06
C LEU A 257 5.82 17.63 -6.31
#